data_AF-A0A1F9DPE4-F1
#
_entry.id   AF-A0A1F9DPE4-F1
#
_cell.length_a   1.000
_cell.length_b   1.000
_cell.length_c   1.000
_cell.angle_alpha   90.00
_cell.angle_beta   90.00
_cell.angle_gamma   90.00
#
_symmetry.space_group_name_H-M   'P 1'
#
loop_
_entity.id
_entity.type
_entity.pdbx_description
1 polymer ?
#
loop_
_entity_poly.entity_id
_entity_poly.type
_entity_poly.pdbx_seq_one_letter_code
_entity_poly.pdbx_strand_id
1 'polypeptide(L)'
;MIGYFAIFFLVILVSVYAILKLHQLNTGTRHILNIDNRILDYKEKLADSVLSQLRYEKKYVLTKDILLYEQFLSAKGDFTKFLSELLLIVDTSEKKDSLSKAKTHYQRFQSLIDKEIEYVQENQSYSKRWYEQEMEKASDGILEELKKLEVYSRRDIQQRMKMLGESSASARKLVITMSAIAIVFVVVTSFLITRSITRPLTILMEKTKEISKGVFNDNLNIPSPPEISELTRAFNSMCGKLKLVDKMKSDFFSSMSHELRTPLTSIKEGISLLREGVGGAVPEKQKRLLAILSEESKRLIDLVNSLLDLSKMEAGMITYTFQPGNLAPLIER
;
A
#
# COMPACT_ATOMS: atom_id res chain seq x y z
N MET A 1 -15.75 1.17 0.65
CA MET A 1 -14.77 2.30 0.66
C MET A 1 -13.89 2.29 1.92
N ILE A 2 -14.45 2.25 3.13
CA ILE A 2 -13.69 2.33 4.40
C ILE A 2 -12.58 1.26 4.54
N GLY A 3 -12.82 0.02 4.08
CA GLY A 3 -11.83 -1.06 4.15
C GLY A 3 -10.57 -0.81 3.31
N TYR A 4 -10.69 -0.22 2.11
CA TYR A 4 -9.53 0.12 1.29
C TYR A 4 -8.72 1.27 1.90
N PHE A 5 -9.39 2.28 2.46
CA PHE A 5 -8.72 3.36 3.19
C PHE A 5 -7.96 2.86 4.40
N ALA A 6 -8.48 1.87 5.14
CA ALA A 6 -7.78 1.28 6.28
C ALA A 6 -6.48 0.56 5.86
N ILE A 7 -6.50 -0.16 4.75
CA ILE A 7 -5.30 -0.83 4.20
C ILE A 7 -4.27 0.21 3.75
N PHE A 8 -4.69 1.21 2.97
CA PHE A 8 -3.79 2.28 2.52
C PHE A 8 -3.17 3.05 3.69
N PHE A 9 -3.97 3.37 4.71
CA PHE A 9 -3.49 4.05 5.91
C PHE A 9 -2.45 3.21 6.66
N LEU A 10 -2.69 1.90 6.81
CA LEU A 10 -1.76 0.99 7.47
C LEU A 10 -0.43 0.90 6.71
N VAL A 11 -0.47 0.77 5.38
CA VAL A 11 0.74 0.72 4.54
C VAL A 11 1.54 2.03 4.65
N ILE A 12 0.87 3.17 4.54
CA ILE A 12 1.52 4.49 4.68
C ILE A 12 2.20 4.62 6.04
N LEU A 13 1.53 4.20 7.12
CA LEU A 13 2.09 4.27 8.47
C LEU A 13 3.36 3.42 8.61
N VAL A 14 3.38 2.20 8.08
CA VAL A 14 4.58 1.34 8.05
C VAL A 14 5.71 1.99 7.24
N SER A 15 5.39 2.54 6.07
CA SER A 15 6.37 3.19 5.20
C SER A 15 6.98 4.43 5.84
N VAL A 16 6.16 5.30 6.43
CA VAL A 16 6.64 6.50 7.14
C VAL A 16 7.54 6.12 8.32
N TYR A 17 7.14 5.12 9.11
CA TYR A 17 7.94 4.64 10.23
C TYR A 17 9.31 4.10 9.77
N ALA A 18 9.33 3.30 8.70
CA ALA A 18 10.56 2.76 8.13
C ALA A 18 11.50 3.88 7.63
N ILE A 19 10.96 4.89 6.94
CA ILE A 19 11.73 6.05 6.45
C ILE A 19 12.34 6.83 7.62
N LEU A 20 11.55 7.15 8.65
CA LEU A 20 12.04 7.88 9.82
C LEU A 20 13.17 7.13 10.53
N LYS A 21 13.06 5.80 10.66
CA LYS A 21 14.12 4.99 11.27
C LYS A 21 15.38 4.89 10.41
N LEU A 22 15.24 4.80 9.09
CA LEU A 22 16.37 4.81 8.18
C LEU A 22 17.11 6.16 8.22
N HIS A 23 16.38 7.26 8.32
CA HIS A 23 16.95 8.59 8.49
C HIS A 23 17.77 8.70 9.79
N GLN A 24 17.25 8.18 10.91
CA GLN A 24 17.96 8.15 12.21
C GLN A 24 19.27 7.35 12.15
N LEU A 25 19.31 6.25 11.39
CA LEU A 25 20.54 5.46 11.18
C LEU A 25 21.56 6.20 10.33
N ASN A 26 21.11 6.88 9.28
CA ASN A 26 21.98 7.61 8.37
C ASN A 26 22.69 8.79 9.07
N THR A 27 21.98 9.55 9.91
CA THR A 27 22.56 10.68 10.65
C THR A 27 23.60 10.23 11.67
N GLY A 28 23.35 9.16 12.42
CA GLY A 28 24.32 8.61 13.38
C GLY A 28 25.59 8.05 12.70
N THR A 29 25.43 7.41 11.55
CA THR A 29 26.56 6.89 10.75
C THR A 29 27.45 8.03 10.23
N ARG A 30 26.83 9.13 9.75
CA ARG A 30 27.56 10.29 9.22
C ARG A 30 28.40 10.99 10.29
N HIS A 31 27.90 11.08 11.52
CA HIS A 31 28.65 11.67 12.64
C HIS A 31 29.91 10.85 12.98
N ILE A 32 29.78 9.52 13.09
CA ILE A 32 30.91 8.63 13.40
C ILE A 32 31.95 8.66 12.26
N LEU A 33 31.50 8.50 11.02
CA LEU A 33 32.42 8.37 9.88
C LEU A 33 33.20 9.64 9.58
N ASN A 34 32.59 10.81 9.78
CA ASN A 34 33.16 12.08 9.31
C ASN A 34 33.68 12.98 10.44
N ILE A 35 33.13 12.94 11.66
CA ILE A 35 33.55 13.85 12.73
C ILE A 35 34.55 13.16 13.66
N ASP A 36 34.19 12.01 14.25
CA ASP A 36 35.07 11.36 15.24
C ASP A 36 36.36 10.81 14.60
N ASN A 37 36.30 10.33 13.35
CA ASN A 37 37.51 9.95 12.60
C ASN A 37 38.43 11.15 12.28
N ARG A 38 37.86 12.33 11.99
CA ARG A 38 38.66 13.55 11.77
C ARG A 38 39.34 14.02 13.06
N ILE A 39 38.68 13.87 14.22
CA ILE A 39 39.29 14.15 15.52
C ILE A 39 40.53 13.25 15.74
N LEU A 40 40.44 11.96 15.40
CA LEU A 40 41.55 11.02 15.54
C LEU A 40 42.71 11.35 14.58
N ASP A 41 42.42 11.66 13.32
CA ASP A 41 43.42 12.08 12.32
C ASP A 41 44.15 13.37 12.73
N TYR A 42 43.41 14.40 13.16
CA TYR A 42 44.05 15.63 13.64
C TYR A 42 44.83 15.41 14.94
N LYS A 43 44.40 14.51 15.82
CA LYS A 43 45.15 14.12 17.01
C LYS A 43 46.51 13.49 16.64
N GLU A 44 46.57 12.62 15.64
CA GLU A 44 47.83 12.03 15.17
C GLU A 44 48.75 13.11 14.58
N LYS A 45 48.21 14.01 13.75
CA LYS A 45 48.96 15.14 13.18
C LYS A 45 49.49 16.11 14.25
N LEU A 46 48.74 16.32 15.35
CA LEU A 46 49.21 17.10 16.49
C LEU A 46 50.38 16.41 17.21
N ALA A 47 50.30 15.10 17.44
CA ALA A 47 51.40 14.36 18.04
C ALA A 47 52.66 14.38 17.15
N ASP A 48 52.50 14.15 15.85
CA ASP A 48 53.61 14.14 14.88
C ASP A 48 54.28 15.51 14.74
N SER A 49 53.51 16.59 14.80
CA SER A 49 54.06 17.95 14.75
C SER A 49 54.84 18.31 16.02
N VAL A 50 54.43 17.87 17.20
CA VAL A 50 55.22 18.03 18.45
C VAL A 50 56.53 17.25 18.37
N LEU A 51 56.47 15.98 17.95
CA LEU A 51 57.67 15.14 17.79
C LEU A 51 58.62 15.69 16.73
N SER A 52 58.09 16.26 15.65
CA SER A 52 58.88 16.92 14.62
C SER A 52 59.54 18.19 15.13
N GLN A 53 58.82 19.03 15.87
CA GLN A 53 59.38 20.22 16.52
C GLN A 53 60.55 19.85 17.43
N LEU A 54 60.40 18.85 18.31
CA LEU A 54 61.47 18.33 19.16
C LEU A 54 62.70 17.86 18.36
N ARG A 55 62.47 17.16 17.26
CA ARG A 55 63.54 16.63 16.41
C ARG A 55 64.30 17.74 15.69
N TYR A 56 63.61 18.76 15.20
CA TYR A 56 64.23 19.86 14.47
C TYR A 56 64.95 20.83 15.41
N GLU A 57 64.35 21.16 16.55
CA GLU A 57 64.96 21.98 17.61
C GLU A 57 66.29 21.36 18.05
N LYS A 58 66.30 20.09 18.49
CA LYS A 58 67.54 19.42 18.92
C LYS A 58 68.64 19.44 17.86
N LYS A 59 68.27 19.26 16.59
CA LYS A 59 69.25 19.30 15.50
C LYS A 59 69.76 20.72 15.27
N TYR A 60 68.87 21.72 15.30
CA TYR A 60 69.24 23.13 15.16
C TYR A 60 70.19 23.59 16.26
N VAL A 61 69.92 23.25 17.53
CA VAL A 61 70.79 23.61 18.65
C VAL A 61 72.20 23.00 18.49
N LEU A 62 72.31 21.82 17.89
CA LEU A 62 73.59 21.16 17.63
C LEU A 62 74.34 21.70 16.41
N THR A 63 73.64 22.01 15.31
CA THR A 63 74.26 22.35 14.02
C THR A 63 74.24 23.84 13.67
N LYS A 64 73.34 24.61 14.29
CA LYS A 64 72.99 26.00 13.95
C LYS A 64 72.53 26.18 12.49
N ASP A 65 72.01 25.12 11.86
CA ASP A 65 71.54 25.13 10.47
C ASP A 65 70.15 25.80 10.35
N ILE A 66 70.09 26.90 9.59
CA ILE A 66 68.88 27.70 9.38
C ILE A 66 67.75 26.86 8.77
N LEU A 67 68.05 25.89 7.91
CA LEU A 67 67.01 25.05 7.27
C LEU A 67 66.25 24.21 8.30
N LEU A 68 66.93 23.74 9.35
CA LEU A 68 66.31 23.01 10.45
C LEU A 68 65.41 23.91 11.29
N TYR A 69 65.78 25.17 11.47
CA TYR A 69 64.94 26.16 12.13
C TYR A 69 63.67 26.48 11.32
N GLU A 70 63.77 26.58 9.99
CA GLU A 70 62.59 26.73 9.12
C GLU A 70 61.65 25.52 9.21
N GLN A 71 62.19 24.29 9.23
CA GLN A 71 61.38 23.08 9.43
C GLN A 71 60.69 23.04 10.80
N PHE A 72 61.37 23.53 11.84
CA PHE A 72 60.76 23.71 13.16
C PHE A 72 59.58 24.70 13.11
N LEU A 73 59.76 25.87 12.48
CA LEU A 73 58.69 26.86 12.34
C LEU A 73 57.50 26.33 11.53
N SER A 74 57.76 25.54 10.48
CA SER A 74 56.72 24.86 9.70
C SER A 74 55.92 23.90 10.58
N ALA A 75 56.59 23.04 11.35
CA ALA A 75 55.92 22.10 12.25
C ALA A 75 55.14 22.81 13.39
N LYS A 76 55.61 23.97 13.86
CA LYS A 76 54.88 24.87 14.77
C LYS A 76 53.60 25.42 14.12
N GLY A 77 53.69 25.86 12.87
CA GLY A 77 52.55 26.28 12.06
C GLY A 77 51.51 25.17 11.90
N ASP A 78 51.95 23.95 11.56
CA ASP A 78 51.09 22.78 11.43
C ASP A 78 50.35 22.47 12.73
N PHE A 79 51.04 22.47 13.88
CA PHE A 79 50.41 22.23 15.17
C PHE A 79 49.32 23.26 15.47
N THR A 80 49.62 24.55 15.30
CA THR A 80 48.63 25.62 15.58
C THR A 80 47.41 25.53 14.66
N LYS A 81 47.61 25.18 13.40
CA LYS A 81 46.54 24.92 12.43
C LYS A 81 45.67 23.75 12.86
N PHE A 82 46.26 22.58 13.12
CA PHE A 82 45.50 21.39 13.52
C PHE A 82 44.79 21.58 14.86
N LEU A 83 45.40 22.29 15.81
CA LEU A 83 44.78 22.58 17.10
C LEU A 83 43.53 23.45 16.94
N SER A 84 43.60 24.44 16.05
CA SER A 84 42.48 25.34 15.75
C SER A 84 41.33 24.59 15.08
N GLU A 85 41.62 23.74 14.10
CA GLU A 85 40.62 22.86 13.46
C GLU A 85 39.98 21.90 14.47
N LEU A 86 40.78 21.30 15.36
CA LEU A 86 40.30 20.35 16.35
C LEU A 86 39.39 21.03 17.39
N LEU A 87 39.70 22.26 17.81
CA LEU A 87 38.86 23.06 18.71
C LEU A 87 37.46 23.37 18.14
N LEU A 88 37.32 23.45 16.81
CA LEU A 88 36.02 23.73 16.16
C LEU A 88 35.09 22.51 16.10
N ILE A 89 35.66 21.31 16.01
CA ILE A 89 34.89 20.07 15.77
C ILE A 89 34.61 19.27 17.03
N VAL A 90 35.35 19.50 18.12
CA VAL A 90 35.16 18.77 19.36
C VAL A 90 33.85 19.16 20.04
N ASP A 91 33.03 18.14 20.33
CA ASP A 91 31.65 18.29 20.79
C ASP A 91 31.48 18.15 22.32
N THR A 92 32.17 17.20 22.94
CA THR A 92 31.99 16.83 24.37
C THR A 92 32.91 17.59 25.34
N SER A 93 32.47 17.74 26.59
CA SER A 93 33.22 18.44 27.65
C SER A 93 34.59 17.82 27.93
N GLU A 94 34.68 16.50 27.94
CA GLU A 94 35.89 15.74 28.27
C GLU A 94 36.95 15.86 27.17
N LYS A 95 36.51 15.80 25.91
CA LYS A 95 37.37 16.06 24.75
C LYS A 95 37.86 17.51 24.76
N LYS A 96 37.01 18.50 25.11
CA LYS A 96 37.40 19.93 25.22
C LYS A 96 38.40 20.17 26.35
N ASP A 97 38.17 19.59 27.53
CA ASP A 97 39.07 19.70 28.68
C ASP A 97 40.47 19.14 28.36
N SER A 98 40.52 17.95 27.76
CA SER A 98 41.80 17.33 27.35
C SER A 98 42.55 18.21 26.34
N LEU A 99 41.84 18.74 25.35
CA LEU A 99 42.45 19.62 24.36
C LEU A 99 42.93 20.95 24.94
N SER A 100 42.21 21.50 25.91
CA SER A 100 42.62 22.69 26.65
C SER A 100 43.89 22.45 27.45
N LYS A 101 43.99 21.31 28.15
CA LYS A 101 45.21 20.92 28.87
C LYS A 101 46.38 20.69 27.94
N ALA A 102 46.16 20.00 26.81
CA ALA A 102 47.17 19.83 25.76
C ALA A 102 47.69 21.19 25.24
N LYS A 103 46.78 22.16 25.03
CA LYS A 103 47.16 23.53 24.67
C LYS A 103 48.00 24.21 25.75
N THR A 104 47.66 24.06 27.03
CA THR A 104 48.45 24.61 28.14
C THR A 104 49.86 24.00 28.19
N HIS A 105 49.98 22.67 28.05
CA HIS A 105 51.29 22.01 27.97
C HIS A 105 52.07 22.48 26.72
N TYR A 106 51.40 22.68 25.59
CA TYR A 106 52.03 23.20 24.38
C TYR A 106 52.54 24.64 24.53
N GLN A 107 51.81 25.51 25.21
CA GLN A 107 52.29 26.86 25.52
C GLN A 107 53.54 26.84 26.38
N ARG A 108 53.61 25.92 27.37
CA ARG A 108 54.81 25.73 28.18
C ARG A 108 55.97 25.19 27.35
N PHE A 109 55.71 24.19 26.51
CA PHE A 109 56.68 23.62 25.56
C PHE A 109 57.28 24.69 24.64
N GLN A 110 56.45 25.53 24.04
CA GLN A 110 56.91 26.64 23.19
C GLN A 110 57.78 27.63 23.97
N SER A 111 57.34 28.02 25.18
CA SER A 111 58.11 28.95 26.01
C SER A 111 59.48 28.40 26.43
N LEU A 112 59.64 27.08 26.53
CA LEU A 112 60.93 26.46 26.82
C LEU A 112 61.85 26.50 25.59
N ILE A 113 61.34 26.15 24.42
CA ILE A 113 62.10 26.19 23.16
C ILE A 113 62.55 27.61 22.83
N ASP A 114 61.65 28.59 22.95
CA ASP A 114 61.97 30.00 22.65
C ASP A 114 63.14 30.48 23.54
N LYS A 115 63.16 30.09 24.82
CA LYS A 115 64.26 30.40 25.75
C LYS A 115 65.57 29.69 25.41
N GLU A 116 65.53 28.42 25.00
CA GLU A 116 66.74 27.70 24.62
C GLU A 116 67.37 28.31 23.37
N ILE A 117 66.55 28.67 22.38
CA ILE A 117 67.02 29.36 21.17
C ILE A 117 67.69 30.69 21.52
N GLU A 118 67.09 31.47 22.44
CA GLU A 118 67.67 32.73 22.94
C GLU A 118 69.04 32.50 23.60
N TYR A 119 69.16 31.52 24.51
CA TYR A 119 70.44 31.18 25.13
C TYR A 119 71.51 30.74 24.12
N VAL A 120 71.12 29.98 23.08
CA VAL A 120 72.03 29.52 22.02
C VAL A 120 72.48 30.66 21.10
N GLN A 121 71.62 31.64 20.85
CA GLN A 121 71.94 32.84 20.06
C GLN A 121 72.83 33.81 20.82
N GLU A 122 72.55 34.05 22.11
CA GLU A 122 73.33 34.93 22.98
C GLU A 122 74.59 34.27 23.58
N ASN A 123 74.82 32.99 23.25
CA ASN A 123 75.96 32.21 23.72
C ASN A 123 76.02 32.10 25.26
N GLN A 124 74.86 32.12 25.92
CA GLN A 124 74.70 32.01 27.37
C GLN A 124 74.68 30.55 27.83
N SER A 125 75.19 30.30 29.04
CA SER A 125 75.17 28.96 29.64
C SER A 125 73.86 28.70 30.38
N TYR A 126 73.26 27.53 30.16
CA TYR A 126 72.04 27.08 30.85
C TYR A 126 72.18 25.62 31.31
N SER A 127 71.35 25.22 32.27
CA SER A 127 71.30 23.83 32.74
C SER A 127 70.59 22.94 31.72
N LYS A 128 71.37 22.26 30.86
CA LYS A 128 70.86 21.32 29.86
C LYS A 128 69.97 20.23 30.47
N ARG A 129 70.36 19.69 31.63
CA ARG A 129 69.60 18.65 32.33
C ARG A 129 68.23 19.14 32.81
N TRP A 130 68.17 20.37 33.33
CA TRP A 130 66.90 20.97 33.75
C TRP A 130 65.98 21.20 32.55
N TYR A 131 66.54 21.72 31.45
CA TYR A 131 65.80 21.94 30.22
C TYR A 131 65.24 20.62 29.66
N GLU A 132 66.06 19.59 29.53
CA GLU A 132 65.64 18.27 29.04
C GLU A 132 64.48 17.70 29.89
N GLN A 133 64.57 17.82 31.23
CA GLN A 133 63.51 17.34 32.12
C GLN A 133 62.19 18.14 31.98
N GLU A 134 62.26 19.47 31.90
CA GLU A 134 61.06 20.30 31.74
C GLU A 134 60.44 20.15 30.34
N MET A 135 61.26 19.95 29.32
CA MET A 135 60.81 19.64 27.96
C MET A 135 60.13 18.28 27.86
N GLU A 136 60.71 17.27 28.50
CA GLU A 136 60.11 15.93 28.59
C GLU A 136 58.75 16.01 29.27
N LYS A 137 58.64 16.66 30.44
CA LYS A 137 57.36 16.88 31.12
C LYS A 137 56.33 17.61 30.26
N ALA A 138 56.75 18.65 29.53
CA ALA A 138 55.83 19.42 28.69
C ALA A 138 55.37 18.59 27.48
N SER A 139 56.29 17.89 26.80
CA SER A 139 55.99 17.01 25.67
C SER A 139 55.09 15.84 26.08
N ASP A 140 55.44 15.15 27.16
CA ASP A 140 54.67 14.02 27.69
C ASP A 140 53.28 14.47 28.12
N GLY A 141 53.15 15.64 28.74
CA GLY A 141 51.85 16.24 29.06
C GLY A 141 50.97 16.46 27.83
N ILE A 142 51.55 16.93 26.71
CA ILE A 142 50.79 17.07 25.45
C ILE A 142 50.36 15.68 24.94
N LEU A 143 51.29 14.74 24.84
CA LEU A 143 51.04 13.40 24.30
C LEU A 143 50.04 12.62 25.16
N GLU A 144 50.08 12.79 26.49
CA GLU A 144 49.14 12.16 27.42
C GLU A 144 47.72 12.71 27.23
N GLU A 145 47.55 14.03 27.13
CA GLU A 145 46.24 14.63 26.90
C GLU A 145 45.68 14.32 25.50
N LEU A 146 46.54 14.24 24.47
CA LEU A 146 46.16 13.75 23.14
C LEU A 146 45.76 12.26 23.17
N LYS A 147 46.42 11.44 24.01
CA LYS A 147 46.03 10.04 24.24
C LYS A 147 44.70 9.93 24.98
N LYS A 148 44.43 10.79 25.96
CA LYS A 148 43.11 10.87 26.61
C LYS A 148 42.02 11.25 25.61
N LEU A 149 42.27 12.24 24.76
CA LEU A 149 41.36 12.63 23.67
C LEU A 149 41.04 11.44 22.75
N GLU A 150 42.04 10.64 22.36
CA GLU A 150 41.83 9.41 21.59
C GLU A 150 40.93 8.41 22.33
N VAL A 151 41.20 8.17 23.61
CA VAL A 151 40.39 7.24 24.43
C VAL A 151 38.95 7.71 24.52
N TYR A 152 38.71 9.01 24.72
CA TYR A 152 37.36 9.58 24.74
C TYR A 152 36.66 9.46 23.40
N SER A 153 37.36 9.77 22.29
CA SER A 153 36.82 9.63 20.93
C SER A 153 36.47 8.18 20.61
N ARG A 154 37.38 7.23 20.86
CA ARG A 154 37.12 5.79 20.64
C ARG A 154 35.95 5.28 21.47
N ARG A 155 35.82 5.72 22.73
CA ARG A 155 34.70 5.35 23.60
C ARG A 155 33.37 5.86 23.06
N ASP A 156 33.32 7.12 22.63
CA ASP A 156 32.12 7.74 22.05
C ASP A 156 31.72 7.02 20.75
N ILE A 157 32.69 6.74 19.86
CA ILE A 157 32.47 5.92 18.65
C ILE A 157 31.87 4.56 19.03
N GLN A 158 32.45 3.84 19.99
CA GLN A 158 31.97 2.52 20.41
C GLN A 158 30.56 2.58 21.00
N GLN A 159 30.28 3.55 21.88
CA GLN A 159 28.95 3.73 22.48
C GLN A 159 27.90 4.06 21.42
N ARG A 160 28.19 5.02 20.53
CA ARG A 160 27.29 5.38 19.43
C ARG A 160 27.08 4.22 18.46
N MET A 161 28.13 3.46 18.14
CA MET A 161 28.03 2.29 17.26
C MET A 161 27.18 1.17 17.90
N LYS A 162 27.30 0.95 19.21
CA LYS A 162 26.45 0.01 19.95
C LYS A 162 24.98 0.46 19.95
N MET A 163 24.71 1.72 20.27
CA MET A 163 23.35 2.28 20.23
C MET A 163 22.73 2.19 18.83
N LEU A 164 23.52 2.45 17.77
CA LEU A 164 23.10 2.28 16.38
C LEU A 164 22.79 0.82 16.06
N GLY A 165 23.62 -0.11 16.49
CA GLY A 165 23.41 -1.55 16.30
C GLY A 165 22.13 -2.05 16.97
N GLU A 166 21.92 -1.72 18.25
CA GLU A 166 20.74 -2.13 19.02
C GLU A 166 19.45 -1.48 18.50
N SER A 167 19.50 -0.18 18.17
CA SER A 167 18.37 0.54 17.56
C SER A 167 18.04 -0.01 16.18
N SER A 168 19.05 -0.36 15.37
CA SER A 168 18.88 -0.98 14.04
C SER A 168 18.23 -2.36 14.14
N ALA A 169 18.72 -3.22 15.04
CA ALA A 169 18.16 -4.56 15.25
C ALA A 169 16.69 -4.49 15.71
N SER A 170 16.39 -3.60 16.64
CA SER A 170 15.02 -3.37 17.14
C SER A 170 14.11 -2.81 16.05
N ALA A 171 14.59 -1.83 15.27
CA ALA A 171 13.84 -1.26 14.16
C ALA A 171 13.54 -2.30 13.08
N ARG A 172 14.52 -3.14 12.71
CA ARG A 172 14.33 -4.23 11.75
C ARG A 172 13.25 -5.21 12.24
N LYS A 173 13.28 -5.60 13.51
CA LYS A 173 12.28 -6.50 14.09
C LYS A 173 10.88 -5.88 14.01
N LEU A 174 10.73 -4.61 14.40
CA LEU A 174 9.46 -3.89 14.35
C LEU A 174 8.92 -3.80 12.91
N VAL A 175 9.75 -3.39 11.95
CA VAL A 175 9.36 -3.31 10.54
C VAL A 175 8.91 -4.67 10.01
N ILE A 176 9.63 -5.76 10.29
CA ILE A 176 9.23 -7.11 9.88
C ILE A 176 7.88 -7.50 10.50
N THR A 177 7.70 -7.25 11.81
CA THR A 177 6.43 -7.59 12.48
C THR A 177 5.26 -6.78 11.96
N MET A 178 5.44 -5.48 11.70
CA MET A 178 4.39 -4.63 11.13
C MET A 178 4.04 -5.05 9.70
N SER A 179 5.04 -5.39 8.88
CA SER A 179 4.81 -5.91 7.53
C SER A 179 4.06 -7.25 7.55
N ALA A 180 4.39 -8.15 8.49
CA ALA A 180 3.66 -9.40 8.65
C ALA A 180 2.19 -9.17 9.04
N ILE A 181 1.94 -8.27 9.99
CA ILE A 181 0.57 -7.87 10.39
C ILE A 181 -0.18 -7.27 9.20
N ALA A 182 0.48 -6.41 8.39
CA ALA A 182 -0.12 -5.81 7.21
C ALA A 182 -0.59 -6.88 6.20
N ILE A 183 0.24 -7.90 5.94
CA ILE A 183 -0.11 -9.01 5.03
C ILE A 183 -1.33 -9.77 5.55
N VAL A 184 -1.35 -10.13 6.84
CA VAL A 184 -2.49 -10.81 7.45
C VAL A 184 -3.75 -9.96 7.33
N PHE A 185 -3.64 -8.65 7.57
CA PHE A 185 -4.75 -7.71 7.46
C PHE A 185 -5.30 -7.64 6.02
N VAL A 186 -4.43 -7.64 5.01
CA VAL A 186 -4.83 -7.70 3.59
C VAL A 186 -5.60 -8.98 3.27
N VAL A 187 -5.13 -10.13 3.75
CA VAL A 187 -5.81 -11.42 3.51
C VAL A 187 -7.19 -11.43 4.17
N VAL A 188 -7.28 -10.99 5.43
CA VAL A 188 -8.56 -10.94 6.17
C VAL A 188 -9.55 -10.00 5.50
N THR A 189 -9.12 -8.77 5.15
CA THR A 189 -10.00 -7.79 4.49
C THR A 189 -10.46 -8.26 3.11
N SER A 190 -9.58 -8.86 2.32
CA SER A 190 -9.93 -9.48 1.02
C SER A 190 -11.00 -10.57 1.16
N PHE A 191 -10.83 -11.45 2.15
CA PHE A 191 -11.81 -12.50 2.45
C PHE A 191 -13.16 -11.91 2.89
N LEU A 192 -13.15 -10.90 3.76
CA LEU A 192 -14.37 -10.21 4.20
C LEU A 192 -15.09 -9.52 3.05
N ILE A 193 -14.39 -8.80 2.18
CA ILE A 193 -14.96 -8.14 1.00
C ILE A 193 -15.58 -9.18 0.06
N THR A 194 -14.89 -10.28 -0.19
CA THR A 194 -15.38 -11.34 -1.07
C THR A 194 -16.68 -11.95 -0.53
N ARG A 195 -16.74 -12.22 0.78
CA ARG A 195 -17.92 -12.82 1.41
C ARG A 195 -19.10 -11.84 1.53
N SER A 196 -18.83 -10.57 1.82
CA SER A 196 -19.87 -9.56 2.11
C SER A 196 -20.38 -8.79 0.89
N ILE A 197 -19.59 -8.68 -0.17
CA ILE A 197 -19.93 -7.87 -1.35
C ILE A 197 -19.86 -8.72 -2.62
N THR A 198 -18.71 -9.32 -2.92
CA THR A 198 -18.48 -9.95 -4.23
C THR A 198 -19.43 -11.14 -4.46
N ARG A 199 -19.53 -12.08 -3.51
CA ARG A 199 -20.41 -13.25 -3.65
C ARG A 199 -21.89 -12.88 -3.81
N PRO A 200 -22.50 -12.03 -2.95
CA PRO A 200 -23.88 -11.58 -3.14
C PRO A 200 -24.14 -10.92 -4.50
N LEU A 201 -23.22 -10.08 -4.98
CA LEU A 201 -23.35 -9.44 -6.29
C LEU A 201 -23.29 -10.46 -7.44
N THR A 202 -22.44 -11.48 -7.35
CA THR A 202 -22.40 -12.55 -8.35
C THR A 202 -23.72 -13.32 -8.39
N ILE A 203 -24.31 -13.65 -7.23
CA ILE A 203 -25.61 -14.33 -7.15
C ILE A 203 -26.72 -13.47 -7.75
N LEU A 204 -26.77 -12.17 -7.41
CA LEU A 204 -27.74 -11.23 -7.99
C LEU A 204 -27.58 -11.12 -9.51
N MET A 205 -26.35 -11.05 -10.01
CA MET A 205 -26.07 -11.02 -11.45
C MET A 205 -26.56 -12.29 -12.16
N GLU A 206 -26.33 -13.46 -11.58
CA GLU A 206 -26.79 -14.73 -12.12
C GLU A 206 -28.32 -14.81 -12.16
N LYS A 207 -28.98 -14.40 -11.07
CA LYS A 207 -30.44 -14.36 -10.99
C LYS A 207 -31.07 -13.34 -11.92
N THR A 208 -30.40 -12.22 -12.17
CA THR A 208 -30.83 -11.25 -13.19
C THR A 208 -30.80 -11.87 -14.60
N LYS A 209 -29.84 -12.75 -14.89
CA LYS A 209 -29.82 -13.51 -16.17
C LYS A 209 -30.92 -14.58 -16.26
N GLU A 210 -31.43 -15.08 -15.14
CA GLU A 210 -32.61 -15.96 -15.14
C GLU A 210 -33.88 -15.17 -15.48
N ILE A 211 -34.01 -13.95 -14.97
CA ILE A 211 -35.14 -13.05 -15.29
C ILE A 211 -35.23 -12.77 -16.79
N SER A 212 -34.10 -12.60 -17.49
CA SER A 212 -34.11 -12.40 -18.95
C SER A 212 -34.62 -13.62 -19.73
N LYS A 213 -34.76 -14.78 -19.08
CA LYS A 213 -35.35 -16.01 -19.65
C LYS A 213 -36.82 -16.22 -19.23
N GLY A 214 -37.44 -15.23 -18.57
CA GLY A 214 -38.84 -15.32 -18.11
C GLY A 214 -39.02 -16.04 -16.76
N VAL A 215 -37.95 -16.31 -16.01
CA VAL A 215 -38.04 -16.95 -14.68
C VAL A 215 -38.01 -15.90 -13.59
N PHE A 216 -39.18 -15.59 -13.00
CA PHE A 216 -39.37 -14.50 -12.03
C PHE A 216 -39.43 -14.97 -10.56
N ASN A 217 -38.46 -15.75 -10.11
CA ASN A 217 -38.41 -16.22 -8.71
C ASN A 217 -38.01 -15.09 -7.75
N ASP A 218 -38.77 -14.93 -6.66
CA ASP A 218 -38.76 -13.76 -5.76
C ASP A 218 -38.16 -14.02 -4.37
N ASN A 219 -37.33 -15.05 -4.19
CA ASN A 219 -36.91 -15.54 -2.87
C ASN A 219 -35.40 -15.43 -2.57
N LEU A 220 -34.73 -14.37 -3.01
CA LEU A 220 -33.33 -14.18 -2.63
C LEU A 220 -33.22 -13.68 -1.19
N ASN A 221 -32.68 -14.53 -0.31
CA ASN A 221 -32.26 -14.14 1.04
C ASN A 221 -30.77 -14.37 1.19
N ILE A 222 -29.97 -13.34 0.92
CA ILE A 222 -28.51 -13.41 0.93
C ILE A 222 -27.99 -12.62 2.14
N PRO A 223 -27.35 -13.26 3.13
CA PRO A 223 -26.73 -12.57 4.26
C PRO A 223 -25.68 -11.59 3.75
N SER A 224 -25.96 -10.29 3.88
CA SER A 224 -25.14 -9.22 3.30
C SER A 224 -25.21 -7.96 4.17
N PRO A 225 -24.27 -7.01 4.00
CA PRO A 225 -24.35 -5.68 4.62
C PRO A 225 -25.67 -4.95 4.29
N PRO A 226 -26.05 -3.94 5.08
CA PRO A 226 -27.32 -3.22 4.93
C PRO A 226 -27.60 -2.77 3.49
N GLU A 227 -26.59 -2.23 2.80
CA GLU A 227 -26.71 -1.70 1.44
C GLU A 227 -27.00 -2.80 0.40
N ILE A 228 -26.34 -3.96 0.53
CA ILE A 228 -26.57 -5.11 -0.36
C ILE A 228 -27.89 -5.81 -0.02
N SER A 229 -28.26 -5.83 1.26
CA SER A 229 -29.56 -6.35 1.70
C SER A 229 -30.71 -5.50 1.15
N GLU A 230 -30.57 -4.18 1.16
CA GLU A 230 -31.53 -3.27 0.55
C GLU A 230 -31.67 -3.50 -0.96
N LEU A 231 -30.54 -3.65 -1.67
CA LEU A 231 -30.54 -4.01 -3.09
C LEU A 231 -31.26 -5.35 -3.34
N THR A 232 -31.03 -6.35 -2.48
CA THR A 232 -31.69 -7.66 -2.57
C THR A 232 -33.21 -7.53 -2.36
N ARG A 233 -33.65 -6.70 -1.41
CA ARG A 233 -35.08 -6.41 -1.21
C ARG A 233 -35.71 -5.73 -2.41
N ALA A 234 -35.04 -4.73 -2.98
CA ALA A 234 -35.50 -4.05 -4.19
C ALA A 234 -35.61 -5.03 -5.38
N PHE A 235 -34.62 -5.91 -5.54
CA PHE A 235 -34.61 -6.97 -6.55
C PHE A 235 -35.80 -7.94 -6.37
N ASN A 236 -36.04 -8.46 -5.16
CA ASN A 236 -37.18 -9.33 -4.90
C ASN A 236 -38.52 -8.64 -5.17
N SER A 237 -38.65 -7.36 -4.81
CA SER A 237 -39.86 -6.58 -5.12
C SER A 237 -40.10 -6.45 -6.62
N MET A 238 -39.03 -6.22 -7.41
CA MET A 238 -39.10 -6.22 -8.87
C MET A 238 -39.54 -7.57 -9.43
N CYS A 239 -38.95 -8.69 -8.95
CA CYS A 239 -39.37 -10.03 -9.34
C CYS A 239 -40.85 -10.28 -9.06
N GLY A 240 -41.33 -9.93 -7.86
CA GLY A 240 -42.73 -10.08 -7.49
C GLY A 240 -43.68 -9.28 -8.39
N LYS A 241 -43.31 -8.05 -8.75
CA LYS A 241 -44.08 -7.23 -9.72
C LYS A 241 -44.10 -7.84 -11.11
N LEU A 242 -42.96 -8.31 -11.62
CA LEU A 242 -42.88 -8.97 -12.92
C LEU A 242 -43.73 -10.24 -12.97
N LYS A 243 -43.66 -11.07 -11.92
CA LYS A 243 -44.48 -12.28 -11.77
C LYS A 243 -45.98 -11.96 -11.74
N LEU A 244 -46.37 -10.87 -11.07
CA LEU A 244 -47.76 -10.42 -11.06
C LEU A 244 -48.22 -9.99 -12.45
N VAL A 245 -47.42 -9.20 -13.17
CA VAL A 245 -47.73 -8.75 -14.54
C VAL A 245 -47.84 -9.95 -15.49
N ASP A 246 -46.94 -10.93 -15.38
CA ASP A 246 -46.98 -12.14 -16.19
C ASP A 246 -48.26 -12.97 -15.93
N LYS A 247 -48.63 -13.12 -14.66
CA LYS A 247 -49.90 -13.76 -14.28
C LYS A 247 -51.12 -13.00 -14.82
N MET A 248 -51.15 -11.68 -14.68
CA MET A 248 -52.25 -10.85 -15.20
C MET A 248 -52.36 -10.95 -16.73
N LYS A 249 -51.22 -10.98 -17.44
CA LYS A 249 -51.18 -11.21 -18.89
C LYS A 249 -51.86 -12.54 -19.22
N SER A 250 -51.51 -13.62 -18.52
CA SER A 250 -52.12 -14.92 -18.75
C SER A 250 -53.61 -14.97 -18.43
N ASP A 251 -54.01 -14.47 -17.26
CA ASP A 251 -55.41 -14.43 -16.83
C ASP A 251 -56.26 -13.63 -17.83
N PHE A 252 -55.73 -12.52 -18.37
CA PHE A 252 -56.37 -11.74 -19.42
C PHE A 252 -56.60 -12.55 -20.70
N PHE A 253 -55.57 -13.23 -21.22
CA PHE A 253 -55.74 -14.06 -22.42
C PHE A 253 -56.72 -15.21 -22.21
N SER A 254 -56.67 -15.86 -21.05
CA SER A 254 -57.62 -16.93 -20.71
C SER A 254 -59.05 -16.43 -20.61
N SER A 255 -59.29 -15.28 -19.97
CA SER A 255 -60.62 -14.69 -19.85
C SER A 255 -61.16 -14.24 -21.21
N MET A 256 -60.35 -13.52 -22.01
CA MET A 256 -60.74 -13.07 -23.34
C MET A 256 -61.09 -14.24 -24.28
N SER A 257 -60.42 -15.39 -24.10
CA SER A 257 -60.76 -16.61 -24.82
C SER A 257 -62.21 -17.02 -24.64
N HIS A 258 -62.64 -17.04 -23.38
CA HIS A 258 -63.93 -17.52 -22.98
C HIS A 258 -65.04 -16.54 -23.42
N GLU A 259 -64.80 -15.25 -23.21
CA GLU A 259 -65.73 -14.19 -23.57
C GLU A 259 -65.90 -14.02 -25.08
N LEU A 260 -64.89 -14.32 -25.90
CA LEU A 260 -65.02 -14.31 -27.37
C LEU A 260 -65.65 -15.59 -27.92
N ARG A 261 -65.40 -16.76 -27.31
CA ARG A 261 -65.96 -18.04 -27.78
C ARG A 261 -67.48 -18.07 -27.67
N THR A 262 -68.02 -17.63 -26.54
CA THR A 262 -69.47 -17.67 -26.26
C THR A 262 -70.33 -16.97 -27.34
N PRO A 263 -70.12 -15.67 -27.67
CA PRO A 263 -70.91 -14.99 -28.69
C PRO A 263 -70.68 -15.56 -30.10
N LEU A 264 -69.47 -16.02 -30.41
CA LEU A 264 -69.18 -16.63 -31.71
C LEU A 264 -69.89 -17.98 -31.89
N THR A 265 -69.95 -18.79 -30.83
CA THR A 265 -70.74 -20.03 -30.82
C THR A 265 -72.22 -19.72 -31.00
N SER A 266 -72.76 -18.72 -30.30
CA SER A 266 -74.17 -18.32 -30.46
C SER A 266 -74.48 -17.81 -31.88
N ILE A 267 -73.59 -17.02 -32.50
CA ILE A 267 -73.72 -16.59 -33.90
C ILE A 267 -73.73 -17.79 -34.85
N LYS A 268 -72.81 -18.74 -34.65
CA LYS A 268 -72.72 -19.96 -35.47
C LYS A 268 -73.97 -20.83 -35.34
N GLU A 269 -74.51 -20.99 -34.13
CA GLU A 269 -75.75 -21.73 -33.85
C GLU A 269 -76.95 -21.05 -34.51
N GLY A 270 -77.06 -19.72 -34.38
CA GLY A 270 -78.11 -18.95 -35.04
C GLY A 270 -78.08 -19.08 -36.57
N ILE A 271 -76.89 -19.00 -37.18
CA ILE A 271 -76.71 -19.24 -38.62
C ILE A 271 -77.13 -20.68 -39.00
N SER A 272 -76.82 -21.66 -38.15
CA SER A 272 -77.15 -23.07 -38.38
C SER A 272 -78.67 -23.30 -38.33
N LEU A 273 -79.37 -22.75 -37.33
CA LEU A 273 -80.83 -22.82 -37.21
C LEU A 273 -81.55 -22.15 -38.39
N LEU A 274 -81.06 -20.99 -38.84
CA LEU A 274 -81.58 -20.32 -40.03
C LEU A 274 -81.39 -21.18 -41.28
N ARG A 275 -80.24 -21.83 -41.44
CA ARG A 275 -79.96 -22.73 -42.56
C ARG A 275 -80.85 -23.99 -42.55
N GLU A 276 -81.22 -24.47 -41.37
CA GLU A 276 -82.15 -25.60 -41.16
C GLU A 276 -83.62 -25.22 -41.37
N GLY A 277 -83.92 -23.94 -41.63
CA GLY A 277 -85.28 -23.46 -41.95
C GLY A 277 -86.17 -23.20 -40.72
N VAL A 278 -85.60 -23.20 -39.51
CA VAL A 278 -86.34 -22.98 -38.25
C VAL A 278 -86.96 -21.57 -38.20
N GLY A 279 -86.41 -20.60 -38.95
CA GLY A 279 -86.92 -19.22 -39.05
C GLY A 279 -87.81 -18.93 -40.27
N GLY A 280 -88.23 -19.96 -41.03
CA GLY A 280 -89.00 -19.81 -42.27
C GLY A 280 -88.22 -20.17 -43.54
N ALA A 281 -88.86 -20.06 -44.70
CA ALA A 281 -88.24 -20.44 -45.98
C ALA A 281 -87.09 -19.49 -46.34
N VAL A 282 -85.88 -20.04 -46.51
CA VAL A 282 -84.68 -19.30 -46.90
C VAL A 282 -84.49 -19.39 -48.42
N PRO A 283 -84.64 -18.29 -49.18
CA PRO A 283 -84.39 -18.26 -50.63
C PRO A 283 -82.95 -18.68 -50.98
N GLU A 284 -82.73 -19.24 -52.16
CA GLU A 284 -81.41 -19.75 -52.60
C GLU A 284 -80.28 -18.71 -52.50
N LYS A 285 -80.56 -17.44 -52.79
CA LYS A 285 -79.57 -16.35 -52.61
C LYS A 285 -79.16 -16.14 -51.14
N GLN A 286 -80.08 -16.34 -50.19
CA GLN A 286 -79.80 -16.23 -48.76
C GLN A 286 -79.05 -17.46 -48.23
N LYS A 287 -79.31 -18.67 -48.76
CA LYS A 287 -78.55 -19.88 -48.40
C LYS A 287 -77.05 -19.73 -48.68
N ARG A 288 -76.67 -19.13 -49.82
CA ARG A 288 -75.27 -18.84 -50.14
C ARG A 288 -74.64 -17.86 -49.16
N LEU A 289 -75.36 -16.81 -48.74
CA LEU A 289 -74.87 -15.85 -47.75
C LEU A 289 -74.71 -16.47 -46.36
N LEU A 290 -75.67 -17.30 -45.91
CA LEU A 290 -75.56 -18.03 -44.64
C LEU A 290 -74.40 -19.03 -44.65
N ALA A 291 -74.10 -19.66 -45.78
CA ALA A 291 -72.94 -20.52 -45.92
C ALA A 291 -71.62 -19.75 -45.73
N ILE A 292 -71.49 -18.57 -46.36
CA ILE A 292 -70.32 -17.68 -46.20
C ILE A 292 -70.21 -17.22 -44.74
N LEU A 293 -71.30 -16.77 -44.11
CA LEU A 293 -71.29 -16.34 -42.71
C LEU A 293 -70.93 -17.48 -41.74
N SER A 294 -71.40 -18.70 -42.01
CA SER A 294 -71.05 -19.88 -41.24
C SER A 294 -69.56 -20.22 -41.35
N GLU A 295 -68.99 -20.08 -42.55
CA GLU A 295 -67.58 -20.35 -42.81
C GLU A 295 -66.68 -19.30 -42.14
N GLU A 296 -67.03 -18.01 -42.23
CA GLU A 296 -66.30 -16.94 -41.56
C GLU A 296 -66.42 -16.99 -40.03
N SER A 297 -67.60 -17.34 -39.49
CA SER A 297 -67.77 -17.57 -38.05
C SER A 297 -66.88 -18.72 -37.55
N LYS A 298 -66.80 -19.82 -38.31
CA LYS A 298 -65.90 -20.93 -38.00
C LYS A 298 -64.43 -20.49 -38.06
N ARG A 299 -64.04 -19.77 -39.12
CA ARG A 299 -62.67 -19.25 -39.29
C ARG A 299 -62.27 -18.32 -38.14
N LEU A 300 -63.18 -17.46 -37.68
CA LEU A 300 -62.92 -16.54 -36.57
C LEU A 300 -62.74 -17.30 -35.25
N ILE A 301 -63.56 -18.33 -35.00
CA ILE A 301 -63.38 -19.22 -33.83
C ILE A 301 -62.01 -19.91 -33.88
N ASP A 302 -61.62 -20.43 -35.04
CA ASP A 302 -60.34 -21.12 -35.23
C ASP A 302 -59.15 -20.16 -35.06
N LEU A 303 -59.24 -18.93 -35.56
CA LEU A 303 -58.23 -17.89 -35.37
C LEU A 303 -58.09 -17.46 -33.90
N VAL A 304 -59.21 -17.26 -33.21
CA VAL A 304 -59.21 -16.93 -31.79
C VAL A 304 -58.55 -18.07 -31.00
N ASN A 305 -58.96 -19.33 -31.22
CA ASN A 305 -58.31 -20.47 -30.57
C ASN A 305 -56.80 -20.55 -30.87
N SER A 306 -56.40 -20.33 -32.12
CA SER A 306 -54.98 -20.35 -32.51
C SER A 306 -54.14 -19.25 -31.84
N LEU A 307 -54.67 -18.03 -31.74
CA LEU A 307 -54.00 -16.91 -31.05
C LEU A 307 -53.85 -17.19 -29.55
N LEU A 308 -54.85 -17.84 -28.96
CA LEU A 308 -54.84 -18.19 -27.55
C LEU A 308 -53.89 -19.34 -27.26
N ASP A 309 -53.85 -20.35 -28.12
CA ASP A 309 -52.89 -21.44 -28.02
C ASP A 309 -51.45 -20.91 -28.15
N LEU A 310 -51.21 -19.98 -29.08
CA LEU A 310 -49.93 -19.26 -29.17
C LEU A 310 -49.62 -18.48 -27.88
N SER A 311 -50.58 -17.74 -27.34
CA SER A 311 -50.39 -16.95 -26.11
C SER A 311 -50.11 -17.85 -24.89
N LYS A 312 -50.78 -19.00 -24.80
CA LYS A 312 -50.51 -20.03 -23.77
C LYS A 312 -49.16 -20.70 -23.97
N MET A 313 -48.73 -20.89 -25.22
CA MET A 313 -47.40 -21.41 -25.56
C MET A 313 -46.30 -20.44 -25.13
N GLU A 314 -46.42 -19.16 -25.46
CA GLU A 314 -45.47 -18.11 -25.05
C GLU A 314 -45.40 -17.95 -23.53
N ALA A 315 -46.53 -18.11 -22.85
CA ALA A 315 -46.60 -18.07 -21.38
C ALA A 315 -46.17 -19.39 -20.72
N GLY A 316 -45.76 -20.41 -21.49
CA GLY A 316 -45.31 -21.70 -20.95
C GLY A 316 -46.40 -22.51 -20.24
N MET A 317 -47.68 -22.25 -20.52
CA MET A 317 -48.82 -22.84 -19.80
C MET A 317 -49.44 -24.05 -20.52
N ILE A 318 -48.90 -24.46 -21.66
CA ILE A 318 -49.32 -25.69 -22.35
C ILE A 318 -48.79 -26.89 -21.59
N THR A 319 -49.70 -27.69 -21.04
CA THR A 319 -49.37 -28.97 -20.41
C THR A 319 -49.30 -30.05 -21.47
N TYR A 320 -48.11 -30.58 -21.74
CA TYR A 320 -47.93 -31.66 -22.70
C TYR A 320 -48.09 -33.01 -22.00
N THR A 321 -49.07 -33.80 -22.45
CA THR A 321 -49.21 -35.20 -22.05
C THR A 321 -48.58 -36.08 -23.12
N PHE A 322 -47.35 -36.52 -22.89
CA PHE A 322 -46.67 -37.46 -23.78
C PHE A 322 -47.18 -38.88 -23.54
N GLN A 323 -47.55 -39.57 -24.61
CA GLN A 323 -47.93 -40.98 -24.58
C GLN A 323 -47.14 -41.75 -25.65
N PRO A 324 -46.71 -42.99 -25.37
CA PRO A 324 -46.10 -43.85 -26.39
C PRO A 324 -47.12 -44.13 -27.50
N GLY A 325 -46.76 -43.80 -28.75
CA GLY A 325 -47.61 -43.99 -29.92
C GLY A 325 -46.80 -44.44 -31.14
N ASN A 326 -47.42 -45.22 -32.02
CA ASN A 326 -46.79 -45.63 -33.27
C ASN A 326 -46.76 -44.43 -34.25
N LEU A 327 -45.58 -44.09 -34.75
CA LEU A 327 -45.36 -42.97 -35.68
C LEU A 327 -45.88 -43.23 -37.10
N ALA A 328 -45.94 -44.50 -37.55
CA ALA A 328 -46.37 -44.85 -38.91
C ALA A 328 -47.75 -44.27 -39.30
N PRO A 329 -48.81 -44.41 -38.49
CA PRO A 329 -50.13 -43.85 -38.82
C PRO A 329 -50.22 -42.32 -38.74
N LEU A 330 -49.22 -41.62 -38.17
CA LEU A 330 -49.22 -40.16 -38.03
C LEU A 330 -48.58 -39.44 -39.22
N ILE A 331 -47.77 -40.16 -40.01
CA ILE A 331 -46.98 -39.60 -41.13
C ILE A 331 -47.65 -39.90 -42.48
N GLU A 332 -48.51 -40.93 -42.58
CA GLU A 332 -49.19 -41.33 -43.83
C GLU A 332 -50.48 -40.56 -44.16
N ARG A 333 -50.56 -39.25 -43.89
CA ARG A 333 -51.77 -38.47 -44.17
C ARG A 333 -51.73 -37.66 -45.47
#